data_AF-A0A139XQ82-F1
#
_entry.id   AF-A0A139XQ82-F1
#
_cell.length_a   1.000
_cell.length_b   1.000
_cell.length_c   1.000
_cell.angle_alpha   90.00
_cell.angle_beta   90.00
_cell.angle_gamma   90.00
#
_symmetry.space_group_name_H-M   'P 1'
#
loop_
_entity.id
_entity.type
_entity.pdbx_description
1 polymer ?
#
loop_
_entity_poly.entity_id
_entity_poly.type
_entity_poly.pdbx_seq_one_letter_code
_entity_poly.pdbx_strand_id
1 'polypeptide(L)'
;MQSITEFAVEGGIYRPLDINSNVSSEEFDSPRENTTAGVETLEELHHHIFRILANTADPHRLARTQRLLERYDGQDWLLWKQRFSQDERQAQSYGRSAVWQHPGCFQLLILTWAPGCCSPVHNHPCERCFLMPLTGEMAEARFWVNEETNECTEICRSTLKTHKAYWIDDSHGWHAVMNLGDVDSVSLHLYIPEIIRCKICTSGFSASWLPLSC
;
A
#
# COMPACT_ATOMS: atom_id res chain seq x y z
N MET A 1 10.01 -24.31 -27.86
CA MET A 1 11.38 -24.62 -27.40
C MET A 1 12.21 -23.35 -27.59
N GLN A 2 13.02 -22.97 -26.58
CA GLN A 2 13.75 -21.68 -26.39
C GLN A 2 12.81 -20.56 -25.89
N SER A 3 12.79 -20.09 -24.63
CA SER A 3 13.79 -19.83 -23.56
C SER A 3 14.90 -18.88 -23.95
N ILE A 4 14.71 -17.59 -23.62
CA ILE A 4 15.76 -16.59 -23.38
C ILE A 4 15.16 -15.55 -22.43
N THR A 5 15.77 -15.34 -21.25
CA THR A 5 16.42 -14.07 -20.86
C THR A 5 16.87 -14.16 -19.40
N GLU A 6 18.14 -14.54 -19.22
CA GLU A 6 18.99 -13.96 -18.19
C GLU A 6 19.13 -12.47 -18.47
N PHE A 7 18.99 -11.61 -17.46
CA PHE A 7 19.73 -10.36 -17.41
C PHE A 7 20.04 -10.01 -15.95
N ALA A 8 21.32 -10.14 -15.64
CA ALA A 8 21.96 -9.55 -14.49
C ALA A 8 21.83 -8.01 -14.53
N VAL A 9 21.64 -7.39 -13.37
CA VAL A 9 21.79 -5.93 -13.22
C VAL A 9 22.80 -5.69 -12.10
N GLU A 10 24.06 -5.50 -12.49
CA GLU A 10 25.05 -4.79 -11.69
C GLU A 10 24.82 -3.28 -11.80
N GLY A 11 25.19 -2.56 -10.73
CA GLY A 11 24.77 -1.20 -10.43
C GLY A 11 24.93 -0.16 -11.53
N GLY A 12 23.87 0.61 -11.73
CA GLY A 12 23.86 1.84 -12.51
C GLY A 12 22.91 2.85 -11.89
N ILE A 13 23.46 3.95 -11.37
CA ILE A 13 22.71 5.10 -10.86
C ILE A 13 22.03 5.80 -12.04
N TYR A 14 20.70 5.91 -12.02
CA TYR A 14 19.94 6.60 -13.05
C TYR A 14 20.07 8.13 -12.90
N ARG A 15 20.47 8.83 -13.97
CA ARG A 15 20.31 10.29 -14.11
C ARG A 15 19.46 10.59 -15.35
N PRO A 16 18.47 11.51 -15.28
CA PRO A 16 17.68 11.91 -16.43
C PRO A 16 18.55 12.59 -17.50
N LEU A 17 18.26 12.30 -18.78
CA LEU A 17 18.90 12.95 -19.93
C LEU A 17 18.13 14.24 -20.28
N ASP A 18 18.84 15.37 -20.27
CA ASP A 18 18.37 16.64 -20.85
C ASP A 18 18.52 16.58 -22.37
N ILE A 19 17.42 16.72 -23.12
CA ILE A 19 17.44 16.90 -24.56
C ILE A 19 16.95 18.32 -24.86
N ASN A 20 17.89 19.21 -25.19
CA ASN A 20 17.62 20.47 -25.88
C ASN A 20 17.48 20.20 -27.37
N SER A 21 16.33 20.58 -27.94
CA SER A 21 16.22 20.80 -29.39
C SER A 21 15.20 21.90 -29.67
N ASN A 22 15.71 23.00 -30.24
CA ASN A 22 14.96 24.08 -30.87
C ASN A 22 14.00 23.53 -31.94
N VAL A 23 12.70 23.75 -31.76
CA VAL A 23 11.72 23.81 -32.85
C VAL A 23 10.79 25.00 -32.59
N SER A 24 10.63 25.80 -33.63
CA SER A 24 9.90 27.06 -33.69
C SER A 24 8.37 26.89 -33.59
N SER A 25 7.78 27.83 -32.85
CA SER A 25 6.38 28.27 -32.78
C SER A 25 5.40 27.80 -33.86
N GLU A 26 4.47 26.93 -33.45
CA GLU A 26 3.07 27.02 -33.85
C GLU A 26 2.21 26.99 -32.58
N GLU A 27 1.24 27.90 -32.50
CA GLU A 27 0.32 28.06 -31.37
C GLU A 27 -0.53 26.79 -31.20
N PHE A 28 -0.04 25.86 -30.38
CA PHE A 28 -0.86 24.80 -29.83
C PHE A 28 -1.59 25.33 -28.61
N ASP A 29 -2.92 25.41 -28.73
CA ASP A 29 -3.86 25.66 -27.65
C ASP A 29 -3.43 24.87 -26.42
N SER A 30 -2.98 25.60 -25.40
CA SER A 30 -2.52 25.05 -24.14
C SER A 30 -3.56 24.08 -23.61
N PRO A 31 -3.20 22.83 -23.24
CA PRO A 31 -4.15 21.98 -22.54
C PRO A 31 -4.58 22.74 -21.30
N ARG A 32 -5.87 23.06 -21.22
CA ARG A 32 -6.50 23.58 -20.00
C ARG A 32 -5.92 22.77 -18.85
N GLU A 33 -5.32 23.45 -17.88
CA GLU A 33 -4.97 22.84 -16.61
C GLU A 33 -6.24 22.17 -16.09
N ASN A 34 -6.33 20.86 -16.30
CA ASN A 34 -7.40 20.07 -15.79
C ASN A 34 -7.06 20.02 -14.30
N THR A 35 -7.62 20.95 -13.54
CA THR A 35 -7.57 20.95 -12.09
C THR A 35 -8.13 19.60 -11.68
N THR A 36 -7.26 18.61 -11.46
CA THR A 36 -7.65 17.31 -10.93
C THR A 36 -7.99 17.58 -9.47
N ALA A 37 -9.22 18.04 -9.22
CA ALA A 37 -9.73 18.32 -7.90
C ALA A 37 -9.41 17.14 -6.95
N GLY A 38 -9.10 17.45 -5.69
CA GLY A 38 -8.91 16.44 -4.67
C GLY A 38 -10.15 15.56 -4.53
N VAL A 39 -9.97 14.35 -4.01
CA VAL A 39 -11.07 13.47 -3.61
C VAL A 39 -11.32 13.74 -2.13
N GLU A 40 -12.46 14.33 -1.82
CA GLU A 40 -12.67 14.96 -0.49
C GLU A 40 -13.28 13.99 0.54
N THR A 41 -13.83 12.87 0.08
CA THR A 41 -14.47 11.86 0.95
C THR A 41 -14.04 10.46 0.58
N LEU A 42 -14.08 9.57 1.57
CA LEU A 42 -13.89 8.14 1.39
C LEU A 42 -14.97 7.58 0.44
N GLU A 43 -16.20 8.11 0.47
CA GLU A 43 -17.31 7.67 -0.41
C GLU A 43 -17.03 8.00 -1.88
N GLU A 44 -16.55 9.21 -2.17
CA GLU A 44 -16.12 9.59 -3.51
C GLU A 44 -14.93 8.74 -3.98
N LEU A 45 -13.96 8.52 -3.10
CA LEU A 45 -12.82 7.65 -3.35
C LEU A 45 -13.27 6.23 -3.70
N HIS A 46 -14.18 5.67 -2.91
CA HIS A 46 -14.78 4.37 -3.12
C HIS A 46 -15.47 4.27 -4.48
N HIS A 47 -16.31 5.25 -4.83
CA HIS A 47 -17.02 5.29 -6.10
C HIS A 47 -16.04 5.23 -7.29
N HIS A 48 -14.97 6.01 -7.24
CA HIS A 48 -13.96 6.03 -8.28
C HIS A 48 -13.12 4.74 -8.34
N ILE A 49 -12.72 4.19 -7.19
CA ILE A 49 -12.01 2.89 -7.11
C ILE A 49 -12.86 1.81 -7.77
N PHE A 50 -14.14 1.71 -7.40
CA PHE A 50 -15.04 0.69 -7.94
C PHE A 50 -15.12 0.76 -9.46
N ARG A 51 -15.27 1.96 -10.04
CA ARG A 51 -15.32 2.14 -11.49
C ARG A 51 -14.02 1.76 -12.19
N ILE A 52 -12.86 2.09 -11.59
CA ILE A 52 -11.56 1.74 -12.16
C ILE A 52 -11.35 0.21 -12.12
N LEU A 53 -11.62 -0.42 -10.98
CA LEU A 53 -11.36 -1.85 -10.78
C LEU A 53 -12.37 -2.76 -11.48
N ALA A 54 -13.61 -2.30 -11.70
CA ALA A 54 -14.61 -3.03 -12.48
C ALA A 54 -14.20 -3.21 -13.95
N ASN A 55 -13.33 -2.35 -14.49
CA ASN A 55 -12.79 -2.51 -15.84
C ASN A 55 -11.53 -3.39 -15.83
N THR A 56 -11.72 -4.70 -15.70
CA THR A 56 -10.62 -5.68 -15.65
C THR A 56 -9.80 -5.76 -16.94
N ALA A 57 -10.31 -5.24 -18.06
CA ALA A 57 -9.61 -5.16 -19.32
C ALA A 57 -8.62 -3.98 -19.42
N ASP A 58 -8.67 -3.00 -18.51
CA ASP A 58 -7.73 -1.87 -18.48
C ASP A 58 -6.38 -2.30 -17.84
N PRO A 59 -5.28 -2.38 -18.62
CA PRO A 59 -3.97 -2.78 -18.09
C PRO A 59 -3.39 -1.73 -17.12
N HIS A 60 -3.92 -0.50 -17.12
CA HIS A 60 -3.46 0.58 -16.26
C HIS A 60 -4.30 0.77 -15.01
N ARG A 61 -5.30 -0.09 -14.75
CA ARG A 61 -6.23 0.07 -13.61
C ARG A 61 -5.52 0.24 -12.27
N LEU A 62 -4.50 -0.58 -11.97
CA LEU A 62 -3.77 -0.49 -10.69
C LEU A 62 -2.98 0.82 -10.58
N ALA A 63 -2.31 1.24 -11.66
CA ALA A 63 -1.56 2.50 -11.68
C ALA A 63 -2.49 3.72 -11.55
N ARG A 64 -3.69 3.66 -12.13
CA ARG A 64 -4.73 4.69 -11.98
C ARG A 64 -5.28 4.71 -10.56
N THR A 65 -5.52 3.55 -9.97
CA THR A 65 -5.95 3.42 -8.57
C THR A 65 -4.92 4.02 -7.61
N GLN A 66 -3.62 3.76 -7.81
CA GLN A 66 -2.58 4.36 -6.98
C GLN A 66 -2.63 5.90 -7.04
N ARG A 67 -2.71 6.47 -8.25
CA ARG A 67 -2.83 7.92 -8.44
C ARG A 67 -4.11 8.50 -7.84
N LEU A 68 -5.20 7.72 -7.85
CA LEU A 68 -6.46 8.12 -7.25
C LEU A 68 -6.37 8.14 -5.71
N LEU A 69 -5.73 7.13 -5.09
CA LEU A 69 -5.50 7.11 -3.65
C LEU A 69 -4.71 8.35 -3.20
N GLU A 70 -3.65 8.72 -3.93
CA GLU A 70 -2.82 9.90 -3.64
C GLU A 70 -3.55 11.24 -3.82
N ARG A 71 -4.74 11.25 -4.43
CA ARG A 71 -5.60 12.44 -4.55
C ARG A 71 -6.60 12.59 -3.40
N TYR A 72 -6.71 11.59 -2.52
CA TYR A 72 -7.59 11.69 -1.36
C TYR A 72 -7.00 12.66 -0.33
N ASP A 73 -7.78 13.70 -0.02
CA ASP A 73 -7.43 14.78 0.91
C ASP A 73 -8.55 15.02 1.95
N GLY A 74 -9.41 14.01 2.12
CA GLY A 74 -10.50 14.03 3.10
C GLY A 74 -10.03 13.77 4.53
N GLN A 75 -10.92 14.05 5.48
CA GLN A 75 -10.71 13.78 6.92
C GLN A 75 -11.76 12.84 7.52
N ASP A 76 -12.70 12.34 6.72
CA ASP A 76 -13.76 11.42 7.14
C ASP A 76 -13.22 10.04 7.59
N TRP A 77 -11.95 9.73 7.31
CA TRP A 77 -11.22 8.62 7.92
C TRP A 77 -11.14 8.71 9.46
N LEU A 78 -11.25 9.90 10.05
CA LEU A 78 -11.28 10.08 11.51
C LEU A 78 -12.42 9.32 12.18
N LEU A 79 -13.53 9.10 11.46
CA LEU A 79 -14.69 8.33 11.95
C LEU A 79 -14.36 6.85 12.15
N TRP A 80 -13.32 6.36 11.48
CA TRP A 80 -12.90 4.96 11.46
C TRP A 80 -11.63 4.72 12.28
N LYS A 81 -10.94 5.78 12.70
CA LYS A 81 -9.73 5.71 13.52
C LYS A 81 -10.04 5.18 14.92
N GLN A 82 -9.27 4.19 15.37
CA GLN A 82 -9.31 3.70 16.75
C GLN A 82 -8.40 4.57 17.65
N ARG A 83 -8.46 4.40 18.98
CA ARG A 83 -7.68 5.23 19.93
C ARG A 83 -6.84 4.36 20.86
N PHE A 84 -5.77 3.77 20.32
CA PHE A 84 -4.95 2.81 21.08
C PHE A 84 -4.04 3.48 22.09
N SER A 85 -3.49 4.66 21.79
CA SER A 85 -2.66 5.41 22.73
C SER A 85 -3.38 5.81 24.02
N GLN A 86 -4.71 5.62 24.10
CA GLN A 86 -5.53 5.89 25.28
C GLN A 86 -5.85 4.63 26.10
N ASP A 87 -5.43 3.44 25.65
CA ASP A 87 -5.64 2.17 26.34
C ASP A 87 -4.31 1.41 26.47
N GLU A 88 -3.74 1.42 27.67
CA GLU A 88 -2.47 0.74 27.98
C GLU A 88 -2.51 -0.77 27.65
N ARG A 89 -3.69 -1.39 27.64
CA ARG A 89 -3.84 -2.82 27.27
C ARG A 89 -3.64 -3.08 25.79
N GLN A 90 -3.62 -2.03 24.96
CA GLN A 90 -3.53 -2.10 23.51
C GLN A 90 -2.30 -1.37 22.96
N ALA A 91 -1.36 -1.01 23.83
CA ALA A 91 -0.17 -0.22 23.50
C ALA A 91 0.77 -0.87 22.46
N GLN A 92 0.60 -2.17 22.15
CA GLN A 92 1.37 -2.89 21.12
C GLN A 92 0.48 -3.46 20.01
N SER A 93 -0.77 -3.02 19.93
CA SER A 93 -1.74 -3.52 18.97
C SER A 93 -1.89 -2.58 17.78
N TYR A 94 -2.41 -3.12 16.68
CA TYR A 94 -2.97 -2.35 15.60
C TYR A 94 -4.38 -2.88 15.31
N GLY A 95 -5.23 -2.01 14.78
CA GLY A 95 -6.64 -2.25 14.55
C GLY A 95 -7.00 -2.04 13.11
N ARG A 96 -7.99 -2.78 12.64
CA ARG A 96 -8.50 -2.70 11.27
C ARG A 96 -9.95 -2.26 11.33
N SER A 97 -10.26 -1.15 10.68
CA SER A 97 -11.64 -0.69 10.50
C SER A 97 -12.01 -0.87 9.04
N ALA A 98 -12.85 -1.85 8.73
CA ALA A 98 -13.33 -2.08 7.37
C ALA A 98 -14.31 -0.96 6.97
N VAL A 99 -13.97 -0.18 5.95
CA VAL A 99 -14.80 0.93 5.46
C VAL A 99 -15.76 0.41 4.39
N TRP A 100 -15.24 -0.33 3.40
CA TRP A 100 -16.04 -1.04 2.40
C TRP A 100 -15.43 -2.40 2.07
N GLN A 101 -16.31 -3.34 1.78
CA GLN A 101 -15.96 -4.68 1.32
C GLN A 101 -16.79 -5.04 0.09
N HIS A 102 -16.10 -5.37 -1.01
CA HIS A 102 -16.68 -5.84 -2.27
C HIS A 102 -16.09 -7.20 -2.58
N PRO A 103 -16.74 -8.31 -2.16
CA PRO A 103 -16.22 -9.66 -2.38
C PRO A 103 -15.91 -9.94 -3.86
N GLY A 104 -14.76 -10.55 -4.11
CA GLY A 104 -14.17 -10.79 -5.42
C GLY A 104 -13.56 -9.56 -6.10
N CYS A 105 -13.59 -8.36 -5.48
CA CYS A 105 -13.21 -7.10 -6.14
C CYS A 105 -12.18 -6.31 -5.33
N PHE A 106 -12.53 -5.82 -4.15
CA PHE A 106 -11.59 -5.15 -3.25
C PHE A 106 -12.13 -4.97 -1.83
N GLN A 107 -11.24 -4.64 -0.90
CA GLN A 107 -11.57 -4.19 0.45
C GLN A 107 -10.80 -2.92 0.78
N LEU A 108 -11.50 -1.89 1.28
CA LEU A 108 -10.92 -0.64 1.75
C LEU A 108 -10.99 -0.58 3.27
N LEU A 109 -9.85 -0.31 3.92
CA LEU A 109 -9.75 -0.26 5.38
C LEU A 109 -8.98 0.95 5.85
N ILE A 110 -9.31 1.40 7.06
CA ILE A 110 -8.48 2.29 7.86
C ILE A 110 -7.80 1.44 8.93
N LEU A 111 -6.46 1.45 8.95
CA LEU A 111 -5.68 0.82 9.99
C LEU A 111 -5.15 1.87 10.96
N THR A 112 -5.32 1.62 12.26
CA THR A 112 -4.73 2.43 13.32
C THR A 112 -3.61 1.63 13.99
N TRP A 113 -2.47 2.25 14.22
CA TRP A 113 -1.26 1.62 14.74
C TRP A 113 -0.88 2.29 16.05
N ALA A 114 -0.89 1.55 17.17
CA ALA A 114 -0.42 2.09 18.44
C ALA A 114 1.07 2.54 18.34
N PRO A 115 1.53 3.46 19.21
CA PRO A 115 2.93 3.88 19.26
C PRO A 115 3.88 2.67 19.36
N GLY A 116 4.93 2.64 18.52
CA GLY A 116 5.90 1.54 18.50
C GLY A 116 5.38 0.17 18.06
N CYS A 117 4.10 0.05 17.66
CA CYS A 117 3.55 -1.22 17.18
C CYS A 117 4.17 -1.62 15.84
N CYS A 118 4.36 -2.93 15.65
CA CYS A 118 4.78 -3.54 14.40
C CYS A 118 3.88 -4.73 14.10
N SER A 119 3.42 -4.86 12.86
CA SER A 119 2.77 -6.10 12.42
C SER A 119 3.78 -7.25 12.43
N PRO A 120 3.30 -8.51 12.52
CA PRO A 120 4.11 -9.64 12.11
C PRO A 120 4.56 -9.52 10.65
N VAL A 121 5.58 -10.27 10.26
CA VAL A 121 5.97 -10.43 8.85
C VAL A 121 4.89 -11.28 8.16
N HIS A 122 4.24 -10.74 7.13
CA HIS A 122 3.12 -11.40 6.46
C HIS A 122 3.08 -11.18 4.95
N ASN A 123 2.40 -12.10 4.27
CA ASN A 123 2.19 -12.07 2.82
C ASN A 123 0.83 -11.47 2.45
N HIS A 124 0.63 -11.27 1.14
CA HIS A 124 -0.57 -10.73 0.51
C HIS A 124 -1.01 -11.64 -0.63
N PRO A 125 -1.84 -12.67 -0.38
CA PRO A 125 -2.36 -13.57 -1.41
C PRO A 125 -3.49 -12.89 -2.22
N CYS A 126 -3.23 -11.69 -2.71
CA CYS A 126 -4.08 -10.89 -3.58
C CYS A 126 -3.22 -10.28 -4.70
N GLU A 127 -3.85 -9.71 -5.72
CA GLU A 127 -3.14 -9.09 -6.85
C GLU A 127 -2.36 -7.85 -6.40
N ARG A 128 -2.92 -7.07 -5.47
CA ARG A 128 -2.32 -5.83 -5.02
C ARG A 128 -2.81 -5.43 -3.63
N CYS A 129 -1.87 -5.07 -2.76
CA CYS A 129 -2.13 -4.30 -1.56
C CYS A 129 -1.57 -2.90 -1.74
N PHE A 130 -2.41 -1.88 -1.64
CA PHE A 130 -1.97 -0.50 -1.44
C PHE A 130 -1.99 -0.13 0.03
N LEU A 131 -0.99 0.64 0.44
CA LEU A 131 -0.87 1.24 1.77
C LEU A 131 -0.52 2.71 1.59
N MET A 132 -1.32 3.61 2.14
CA MET A 132 -1.05 5.04 2.15
C MET A 132 -1.15 5.57 3.59
N PRO A 133 -0.04 6.04 4.20
CA PRO A 133 -0.11 6.68 5.51
C PRO A 133 -0.94 7.96 5.41
N LEU A 134 -1.90 8.13 6.32
CA LEU A 134 -2.75 9.32 6.45
C LEU A 134 -2.24 10.26 7.54
N THR A 135 -1.66 9.72 8.61
CA THR A 135 -0.99 10.50 9.66
C THR A 135 -0.01 9.65 10.46
N GLY A 136 0.92 10.32 11.15
CA GLY A 136 1.95 9.70 11.98
C GLY A 136 3.20 9.28 11.19
N GLU A 137 4.09 8.57 11.89
CA GLU A 137 5.40 8.14 11.38
C GLU A 137 5.40 6.63 11.17
N MET A 138 5.49 6.20 9.91
CA MET A 138 5.40 4.78 9.56
C MET A 138 6.61 4.31 8.77
N ALA A 139 6.94 3.03 8.90
CA ALA A 139 7.92 2.36 8.05
C ALA A 139 7.42 0.99 7.59
N GLU A 140 7.98 0.55 6.46
CA GLU A 140 7.84 -0.79 5.92
C GLU A 140 9.21 -1.47 5.92
N ALA A 141 9.26 -2.71 6.40
CA ALA A 141 10.38 -3.62 6.19
C ALA A 141 9.92 -4.80 5.32
N ARG A 142 10.69 -5.13 4.28
CA ARG A 142 10.40 -6.23 3.35
C ARG A 142 11.33 -7.41 3.60
N PHE A 143 10.83 -8.61 3.39
CA PHE A 143 11.51 -9.85 3.74
C PHE A 143 11.38 -10.89 2.62
N TRP A 144 12.48 -11.61 2.39
CA TRP A 144 12.41 -12.93 1.75
C TRP A 144 12.12 -13.97 2.82
N VAL A 145 11.10 -14.79 2.56
CA VAL A 145 10.66 -15.84 3.48
C VAL A 145 10.86 -17.19 2.81
N ASN A 146 11.72 -18.02 3.40
CA ASN A 146 11.76 -19.43 3.05
C ASN A 146 10.65 -20.12 3.85
N GLU A 147 9.57 -20.52 3.19
CA GLU A 147 8.44 -21.14 3.87
C GLU A 147 8.73 -22.55 4.44
N GLU A 148 9.74 -23.26 3.90
CA GLU A 148 10.11 -24.61 4.36
C GLU A 148 10.93 -24.54 5.66
N THR A 149 11.91 -23.63 5.71
CA THR A 149 12.76 -23.42 6.88
C THR A 149 12.20 -22.39 7.86
N ASN A 150 11.21 -21.60 7.41
CA ASN A 150 10.63 -20.47 8.11
C ASN A 150 11.68 -19.40 8.49
N GLU A 151 12.69 -19.24 7.62
CA GLU A 151 13.70 -18.21 7.76
C GLU A 151 13.25 -16.93 7.06
N CYS A 152 13.33 -15.82 7.79
CA CYS A 152 12.92 -14.49 7.33
C CYS A 152 14.15 -13.59 7.25
N THR A 153 14.53 -13.22 6.03
CA THR A 153 15.68 -12.37 5.74
C THR A 153 15.21 -10.99 5.30
N GLU A 154 15.56 -9.95 6.06
CA GLU A 154 15.22 -8.57 5.71
C GLU A 154 15.93 -8.16 4.42
N ILE A 155 15.16 -7.69 3.43
CA ILE A 155 15.63 -7.19 2.15
C ILE A 155 15.96 -5.70 2.28
N CYS A 156 15.02 -4.94 2.83
CA CYS A 156 15.14 -3.50 2.98
C CYS A 156 14.14 -2.96 4.01
N ARG A 157 14.41 -1.75 4.50
CA ARG A 157 13.50 -0.98 5.34
C ARG A 157 13.50 0.47 4.93
N SER A 158 12.31 1.06 4.86
CA SER A 158 12.13 2.45 4.45
C SER A 158 10.98 3.11 5.21
N THR A 159 11.14 4.40 5.49
CA THR A 159 10.06 5.24 6.00
C THR A 159 9.05 5.55 4.89
N LEU A 160 7.78 5.65 5.28
CA LEU A 160 6.67 5.90 4.37
C LEU A 160 6.23 7.37 4.50
N LYS A 161 6.08 8.05 3.36
CA LYS A 161 5.63 9.45 3.34
C LYS A 161 4.11 9.51 3.46
N THR A 162 3.61 10.45 4.26
CA THR A 162 2.18 10.75 4.37
C THR A 162 1.60 11.14 3.02
N HIS A 163 0.38 10.66 2.72
CA HIS A 163 -0.34 10.80 1.45
C HIS A 163 0.38 10.25 0.20
N LYS A 164 1.46 9.47 0.38
CA LYS A 164 2.06 8.68 -0.71
C LYS A 164 1.53 7.25 -0.67
N ALA A 165 0.98 6.76 -1.77
CA ALA A 165 0.50 5.39 -1.87
C ALA A 165 1.65 4.47 -2.27
N TYR A 166 1.95 3.53 -1.39
CA TYR A 166 2.88 2.42 -1.62
C TYR A 166 2.10 1.17 -1.97
N TRP A 167 2.79 0.18 -2.52
CA TRP A 167 2.16 -1.09 -2.80
C TRP A 167 3.11 -2.28 -2.68
N ILE A 168 2.49 -3.44 -2.46
CA ILE A 168 3.15 -4.73 -2.42
C ILE A 168 2.24 -5.80 -3.03
N ASP A 169 2.86 -6.84 -3.56
CA ASP A 169 2.30 -8.16 -3.83
C ASP A 169 3.39 -9.20 -3.50
N ASP A 170 3.04 -10.48 -3.46
CA ASP A 170 3.97 -11.53 -3.01
C ASP A 170 5.23 -11.67 -3.88
N SER A 171 5.25 -11.11 -5.11
CA SER A 171 6.45 -11.10 -5.94
C SER A 171 7.53 -10.13 -5.43
N HIS A 172 7.17 -9.22 -4.52
CA HIS A 172 8.07 -8.25 -3.89
C HIS A 172 8.52 -8.67 -2.48
N GLY A 173 8.16 -9.88 -2.06
CA GLY A 173 8.42 -10.40 -0.72
C GLY A 173 7.26 -10.17 0.25
N TRP A 174 7.49 -10.56 1.50
CA TRP A 174 6.55 -10.33 2.61
C TRP A 174 6.93 -9.03 3.30
N HIS A 175 6.06 -8.46 4.13
CA HIS A 175 6.43 -7.24 4.84
C HIS A 175 5.96 -7.21 6.29
N ALA A 176 6.59 -6.31 7.05
CA ALA A 176 6.11 -5.82 8.33
C ALA A 176 5.95 -4.30 8.24
N VAL A 177 4.83 -3.81 8.77
CA VAL A 177 4.51 -2.39 8.83
C VAL A 177 4.56 -1.96 10.28
N MET A 178 5.18 -0.82 10.55
CA MET A 178 5.41 -0.34 11.91
C MET A 178 5.14 1.14 12.06
N ASN A 179 4.68 1.51 13.26
CA ASN A 179 4.62 2.87 13.73
C ASN A 179 5.92 3.20 14.46
N LEU A 180 6.66 4.18 13.96
CA LEU A 180 7.93 4.64 14.55
C LEU A 180 7.74 5.78 15.56
N GLY A 181 6.54 6.37 15.60
CA GLY A 181 6.22 7.52 16.43
C GLY A 181 5.77 7.15 17.86
N ASP A 182 5.53 8.20 18.64
CA ASP A 182 5.03 8.17 20.01
C ASP A 182 3.51 8.39 20.12
N VAL A 183 2.84 8.60 18.99
CA VAL A 183 1.38 8.74 18.86
C VAL A 183 0.81 7.71 17.89
N ASP A 184 -0.52 7.51 17.91
CA ASP A 184 -1.20 6.63 16.96
C ASP A 184 -0.94 7.08 15.50
N SER A 185 -0.42 6.17 14.68
CA SER A 185 -0.35 6.35 13.23
C SER A 185 -1.58 5.75 12.55
N VAL A 186 -1.92 6.26 11.36
CA VAL A 186 -3.11 5.80 10.61
C VAL A 186 -2.75 5.62 9.14
N SER A 187 -3.20 4.52 8.55
CA SER A 187 -3.03 4.24 7.12
C SER A 187 -4.33 3.81 6.45
N LEU A 188 -4.50 4.21 5.19
CA LEU A 188 -5.50 3.70 4.28
C LEU A 188 -4.95 2.47 3.57
N HIS A 189 -5.69 1.36 3.61
CA HIS A 189 -5.35 0.12 2.92
C HIS A 189 -6.40 -0.22 1.87
N LEU A 190 -5.95 -0.65 0.69
CA LEU A 190 -6.80 -1.19 -0.37
C LEU A 190 -6.24 -2.52 -0.84
N TYR A 191 -6.98 -3.60 -0.57
CA TYR A 191 -6.65 -4.95 -1.06
C TYR A 191 -7.47 -5.27 -2.31
N ILE A 192 -6.82 -5.78 -3.35
CA ILE A 192 -7.42 -6.14 -4.63
C ILE A 192 -6.96 -7.56 -5.01
N PRO A 193 -7.86 -8.56 -5.12
CA PRO A 193 -9.18 -8.59 -4.48
C PRO A 193 -9.06 -8.50 -2.95
N GLU A 194 -10.19 -8.56 -2.24
CA GLU A 194 -10.19 -8.59 -0.78
C GLU A 194 -9.28 -9.70 -0.23
N ILE A 195 -8.67 -9.41 0.90
CA ILE A 195 -7.80 -10.35 1.59
C ILE A 195 -8.62 -11.11 2.63
N ILE A 196 -8.61 -12.45 2.54
CA ILE A 196 -9.39 -13.32 3.44
C ILE A 196 -8.50 -13.91 4.53
N ARG A 197 -7.28 -14.31 4.15
CA ARG A 197 -6.26 -14.92 5.02
C ARG A 197 -4.88 -14.49 4.55
N CYS A 198 -3.93 -14.45 5.47
CA CYS A 198 -2.51 -14.31 5.14
C CYS A 198 -1.71 -15.35 5.91
N LYS A 199 -0.52 -15.65 5.42
CA LYS A 199 0.52 -16.34 6.18
C LYS A 199 1.30 -15.33 6.99
N ILE A 200 1.72 -15.75 8.16
CA ILE A 200 2.63 -14.99 9.02
C ILE A 200 3.87 -15.81 9.30
N CYS A 201 5.04 -15.18 9.16
CA CYS A 201 6.32 -15.71 9.58
C CYS A 201 6.55 -15.32 11.04
N THR A 202 6.56 -16.30 11.93
CA THR A 202 7.01 -16.14 13.31
C THR A 202 8.38 -16.80 13.43
N SER A 203 9.40 -16.07 13.84
CA SER A 203 10.73 -16.66 14.05
C SER A 203 10.64 -17.83 15.05
N GLY A 204 10.88 -19.06 14.59
CA GLY A 204 10.89 -20.28 15.42
C GLY A 204 9.67 -21.21 15.29
N PHE A 205 8.65 -20.90 14.49
CA PHE A 205 7.53 -21.81 14.19
C PHE A 205 7.10 -21.68 12.72
N SER A 206 6.69 -22.79 12.08
CA SER A 206 6.22 -22.78 10.68
C SER A 206 5.19 -21.68 10.41
N ALA A 207 5.25 -21.07 9.23
CA ALA A 207 4.29 -20.07 8.81
C ALA A 207 2.86 -20.56 9.02
N SER A 208 2.05 -19.77 9.71
CA SER A 208 0.67 -20.12 10.03
C SER A 208 -0.29 -19.23 9.26
N TRP A 209 -1.35 -19.84 8.72
CA TRP A 209 -2.45 -19.09 8.12
C TRP A 209 -3.30 -18.50 9.23
N LEU A 210 -3.34 -17.18 9.33
CA LEU A 210 -4.26 -16.50 10.22
C LEU A 210 -5.39 -15.84 9.42
N PRO A 211 -6.64 -15.93 9.91
CA PRO A 211 -7.67 -15.01 9.45
C PRO A 211 -7.22 -13.59 9.80
N LEU A 212 -7.55 -12.63 8.97
CA LEU A 212 -7.42 -11.23 9.37
C LEU A 212 -8.50 -10.98 10.42
N SER A 213 -8.12 -10.91 11.69
CA SER A 213 -9.06 -10.59 12.77
C SER A 213 -9.75 -9.27 12.45
N CYS A 214 -11.08 -9.25 12.57
CA CYS A 214 -11.94 -8.07 12.48
C CYS A 214 -11.70 -7.11 13.65
#